data_AF-A0A151Z048-F1
#
_entry.id   AF-A0A151Z048-F1
#
_cell.length_a   1.000
_cell.length_b   1.000
_cell.length_c   1.000
_cell.angle_alpha   90.00
_cell.angle_beta   90.00
_cell.angle_gamma   90.00
#
_symmetry.space_group_name_H-M   'P 1'
#
loop_
_entity.id
_entity.type
_entity.pdbx_description
1 polymer ?
#
loop_
_entity_poly.entity_id
_entity_poly.type
_entity_poly.pdbx_seq_one_letter_code
_entity_poly.pdbx_strand_id
1 'polypeptide(L)'
;MSSFQKLFAFTVGWGVFNWFAAGWMDHCCDRFFGESRWIHHDLVQGIFILSLMIFSVRSATILIRTKRKINQLLKWQSDAFFPLVHQMQKKTSIPFKVVKHPQPFAFAYGWFRPQILVSEGMMEALHEEELKAVLEHEVYHCKQRDPLKIWFAKSASAGFFYFPLIRTWSKQYDLEKELAADRHAIGQCGLKPLASALLKILEQSSPVSSIHGSAGFSSAWMDVRIDGFMKKTPVMKQQKRDYYLTLLVLVILTICPVYDFIK
;
A
#
# COMPACT_ATOMS: atom_id res chain seq x y z
N MET A 1 52.10 16.20 36.19
CA MET A 1 51.70 16.39 34.76
C MET A 1 50.39 17.13 34.72
N SER A 2 50.37 18.34 34.17
CA SER A 2 49.19 19.20 34.13
C SER A 2 48.13 18.64 33.16
N SER A 3 46.86 18.97 33.40
CA SER A 3 45.71 18.55 32.58
C SER A 3 45.86 18.87 31.09
N PHE A 4 46.74 19.82 30.75
CA PHE A 4 47.09 20.19 29.37
C PHE A 4 47.86 19.09 28.62
N GLN A 5 48.75 18.35 29.30
CA GLN A 5 49.52 17.27 28.67
C GLN A 5 48.66 16.05 28.34
N LYS A 6 47.59 15.79 29.12
CA LYS A 6 46.62 14.72 28.86
C LYS A 6 45.70 15.05 27.68
N LEU A 7 45.30 16.32 27.55
CA LEU A 7 44.49 16.78 26.42
C LEU A 7 45.29 16.74 25.11
N PHE A 8 46.56 17.14 25.14
CA PHE A 8 47.46 17.11 23.98
C PHE A 8 47.79 15.67 23.50
N ALA A 9 48.01 14.74 24.42
CA ALA A 9 48.22 13.33 24.07
C ALA A 9 46.96 12.68 23.48
N PHE A 10 45.77 13.07 23.95
CA PHE A 10 44.49 12.58 23.41
C PHE A 10 44.18 13.17 22.04
N THR A 11 44.44 14.45 21.79
CA THR A 11 44.20 15.07 20.47
C THR A 11 45.21 14.63 19.43
N VAL A 12 46.49 14.46 19.79
CA VAL A 12 47.52 13.92 18.89
C VAL A 12 47.29 12.43 18.64
N GLY A 13 46.95 11.64 19.67
CA GLY A 13 46.63 10.22 19.52
C GLY A 13 45.36 9.96 18.70
N TRP A 14 44.31 10.77 18.89
CA TRP A 14 43.10 10.73 18.07
C TRP A 14 43.38 11.18 16.63
N GLY A 15 44.19 12.23 16.44
CA GLY A 15 44.61 12.69 15.12
C GLY A 15 45.43 11.65 14.35
N VAL A 16 46.36 10.95 15.01
CA VAL A 16 47.17 9.88 14.40
C VAL A 16 46.31 8.64 14.11
N PHE A 17 45.39 8.25 15.00
CA PHE A 17 44.47 7.15 14.75
C PHE A 17 43.49 7.46 13.59
N ASN A 18 42.97 8.69 13.51
CA ASN A 18 42.12 9.11 12.40
C ASN A 18 42.91 9.20 11.08
N TRP A 19 44.19 9.61 11.12
CA TRP A 19 45.07 9.66 9.95
C TRP A 19 45.43 8.26 9.43
N PHE A 20 45.69 7.30 10.33
CA PHE A 20 45.91 5.90 9.96
C PHE A 20 44.62 5.20 9.50
N ALA A 21 43.47 5.47 10.15
CA ALA A 21 42.19 4.89 9.75
C ALA A 21 41.71 5.46 8.40
N ALA A 22 41.80 6.78 8.19
CA ALA A 22 41.48 7.42 6.91
C ALA A 22 42.46 7.00 5.80
N GLY A 23 43.76 6.91 6.11
CA GLY A 23 44.77 6.44 5.16
C GLY A 23 44.60 4.97 4.78
N TRP A 24 44.25 4.09 5.72
CA TRP A 24 44.01 2.68 5.44
C TRP A 24 42.71 2.48 4.63
N MET A 25 41.66 3.25 4.92
CA MET A 25 40.39 3.19 4.17
C MET A 25 40.54 3.75 2.75
N ASP A 26 41.26 4.86 2.56
CA ASP A 26 41.59 5.40 1.23
C ASP A 26 42.48 4.44 0.43
N HIS A 27 43.47 3.81 1.07
CA HIS A 27 44.35 2.84 0.40
C HIS A 27 43.63 1.52 0.05
N CYS A 28 42.64 1.10 0.84
CA CYS A 28 41.77 -0.03 0.51
C CYS A 28 40.78 0.29 -0.62
N CYS A 29 40.20 1.50 -0.64
CA CYS A 29 39.29 1.93 -1.70
C CYS A 29 39.98 2.17 -3.04
N ASP A 30 41.15 2.82 -3.09
CA ASP A 30 41.89 3.00 -4.35
C ASP A 30 42.36 1.65 -4.93
N ARG A 31 42.72 0.70 -4.06
CA ARG A 31 43.18 -0.64 -4.47
C ARG A 31 42.07 -1.57 -4.94
N PHE A 32 40.82 -1.34 -4.53
CA PHE A 32 39.66 -2.13 -4.95
C PHE A 32 38.76 -1.42 -5.99
N PHE A 33 38.73 -0.08 -6.03
CA PHE A 33 37.73 0.71 -6.77
C PHE A 33 38.30 1.83 -7.67
N GLY A 34 39.62 1.92 -7.86
CA GLY A 34 40.30 3.04 -8.55
C GLY A 34 39.67 3.48 -9.89
N GLU A 35 39.54 2.58 -10.88
CA GLU A 35 38.87 2.88 -12.17
C GLU A 35 37.34 2.63 -12.15
N SER A 36 36.83 1.87 -11.18
CA SER A 36 35.41 1.46 -11.09
C SER A 36 34.52 2.44 -10.33
N ARG A 37 35.06 3.55 -9.83
CA ARG A 37 34.33 4.59 -9.09
C ARG A 37 33.21 5.27 -9.90
N TRP A 38 33.46 5.61 -11.16
CA TRP A 38 32.45 6.15 -12.09
C TRP A 38 31.33 5.14 -12.39
N ILE A 39 31.71 3.86 -12.52
CA ILE A 39 30.79 2.76 -12.82
C ILE A 39 29.74 2.64 -11.70
N HIS A 40 30.10 2.81 -10.43
CA HIS A 40 29.16 2.68 -9.32
C HIS A 40 28.12 3.82 -9.26
N HIS A 41 28.53 5.07 -9.46
CA HIS A 41 27.61 6.20 -9.44
C HIS A 41 26.63 6.14 -10.62
N ASP A 42 27.13 5.85 -11.82
CA ASP A 42 26.30 5.71 -13.03
C ASP A 42 25.32 4.53 -12.92
N LEU A 43 25.73 3.42 -12.28
CA LEU A 43 24.86 2.28 -12.00
C LEU A 43 23.75 2.62 -10.99
N VAL A 44 24.08 3.31 -9.88
CA VAL A 44 23.08 3.69 -8.87
C VAL A 44 22.06 4.67 -9.46
N GLN A 45 22.54 5.68 -10.20
CA GLN A 45 21.67 6.61 -10.91
C GLN A 45 20.81 5.88 -11.96
N GLY A 46 21.40 4.96 -12.72
CA GLY A 46 20.69 4.13 -13.68
C GLY A 46 19.58 3.28 -13.05
N ILE A 47 19.85 2.63 -11.92
CA ILE A 47 18.84 1.87 -11.15
C ILE A 47 17.72 2.80 -10.67
N PHE A 48 18.05 3.99 -10.16
CA PHE A 48 17.06 4.94 -9.69
C PHE A 48 16.15 5.44 -10.83
N ILE A 49 16.73 5.82 -11.97
CA ILE A 49 15.98 6.25 -13.16
C ILE A 49 15.08 5.10 -13.67
N LEU A 50 15.61 3.87 -13.74
CA LEU A 50 14.83 2.70 -14.11
C LEU A 50 13.67 2.45 -13.12
N SER A 51 13.89 2.64 -11.83
CA SER A 51 12.87 2.53 -10.78
C SER A 51 11.73 3.54 -11.00
N LEU A 52 12.09 4.79 -11.30
CA LEU A 52 11.12 5.85 -11.60
C LEU A 52 10.36 5.59 -12.90
N MET A 53 11.03 5.04 -13.92
CA MET A 53 10.40 4.63 -15.17
C MET A 53 9.38 3.51 -14.94
N ILE A 54 9.76 2.46 -14.19
CA ILE A 54 8.87 1.36 -13.82
C ILE A 54 7.69 1.89 -12.99
N PHE A 55 7.95 2.74 -12.00
CA PHE A 55 6.90 3.39 -11.20
C PHE A 55 5.92 4.15 -12.08
N SER A 56 6.40 4.93 -13.04
CA SER A 56 5.59 5.76 -13.94
C SER A 56 4.74 4.91 -14.88
N VAL A 57 5.34 3.91 -15.54
CA VAL A 57 4.64 2.99 -16.45
C VAL A 57 3.59 2.18 -15.70
N ARG A 58 3.91 1.65 -14.51
CA ARG A 58 2.97 0.89 -13.67
C ARG A 58 1.85 1.77 -13.17
N SER A 59 2.16 2.98 -12.72
CA SER A 59 1.18 3.99 -12.31
C SER A 59 0.19 4.29 -13.43
N ALA A 60 0.69 4.63 -14.63
CA ALA A 60 -0.15 4.91 -15.79
C ALA A 60 -1.02 3.69 -16.16
N THR A 61 -0.44 2.49 -16.15
CA THR A 61 -1.16 1.26 -16.47
C THR A 61 -2.32 1.00 -15.50
N ILE A 62 -2.08 1.16 -14.18
CA ILE A 62 -3.13 1.00 -13.15
C ILE A 62 -4.23 2.05 -13.36
N LEU A 63 -3.87 3.33 -13.55
CA LEU A 63 -4.84 4.40 -13.78
C LEU A 63 -5.69 4.15 -15.03
N ILE A 64 -5.06 3.82 -16.15
CA ILE A 64 -5.73 3.58 -17.44
C ILE A 64 -6.64 2.36 -17.35
N ARG A 65 -6.17 1.23 -16.80
CA ARG A 65 -6.96 0.00 -16.68
C ARG A 65 -8.17 0.21 -15.77
N THR A 66 -7.98 0.84 -14.61
CA THR A 66 -9.06 1.14 -13.67
C THR A 66 -10.07 2.10 -14.29
N LYS A 67 -9.62 3.18 -14.94
CA LYS A 67 -10.51 4.13 -15.63
C LYS A 67 -11.30 3.48 -16.76
N ARG A 68 -10.66 2.65 -17.60
CA ARG A 68 -11.34 1.91 -18.67
C ARG A 68 -12.42 0.98 -18.12
N LYS A 69 -12.10 0.21 -17.08
CA LYS A 69 -13.05 -0.72 -16.46
C LYS A 69 -14.24 0.00 -15.81
N ILE A 70 -14.00 1.09 -15.09
CA ILE A 70 -15.06 1.91 -14.50
C ILE A 70 -15.94 2.50 -15.61
N ASN A 71 -15.33 3.08 -16.65
CA ASN A 71 -16.09 3.63 -17.77
C ASN A 71 -16.92 2.56 -18.49
N GLN A 72 -16.43 1.32 -18.58
CA GLN A 72 -17.21 0.21 -19.11
C GLN A 72 -18.42 -0.13 -18.24
N LEU A 73 -18.26 -0.14 -16.91
CA LEU A 73 -19.38 -0.38 -15.98
C LEU A 73 -20.40 0.76 -15.99
N LEU A 74 -19.93 2.01 -16.06
CA LEU A 74 -20.79 3.20 -16.10
C LEU A 74 -21.62 3.32 -17.39
N LYS A 75 -21.28 2.59 -18.46
CA LYS A 75 -22.17 2.48 -19.64
C LYS A 75 -23.52 1.85 -19.29
N TRP A 76 -23.56 1.03 -18.24
CA TRP A 76 -24.75 0.36 -17.73
C TRP A 76 -25.27 1.05 -16.48
N GLN A 77 -25.03 2.36 -16.32
CA GLN A 77 -25.56 3.11 -15.19
C GLN A 77 -27.09 2.98 -15.16
N SER A 78 -27.62 2.67 -13.99
CA SER A 78 -29.06 2.65 -13.75
C SER A 78 -29.52 4.00 -13.20
N ASP A 79 -30.67 4.45 -13.69
CA ASP A 79 -31.38 5.61 -13.16
C ASP A 79 -32.48 5.21 -12.16
N ALA A 80 -32.54 3.93 -11.78
CA ALA A 80 -33.48 3.44 -10.79
C ALA A 80 -33.23 4.09 -9.41
N PHE A 81 -34.33 4.45 -8.74
CA PHE A 81 -34.26 5.08 -7.43
C PHE A 81 -34.18 4.04 -6.31
N PHE A 82 -33.10 4.08 -5.54
CA PHE A 82 -32.88 3.20 -4.41
C PHE A 82 -32.86 4.03 -3.11
N PRO A 83 -33.87 3.90 -2.22
CA PRO A 83 -34.03 4.74 -1.04
C PRO A 83 -32.79 4.73 -0.12
N LEU A 84 -32.25 3.54 0.15
CA LEU A 84 -31.09 3.38 1.06
C LEU A 84 -29.84 4.05 0.49
N VAL A 85 -29.56 3.90 -0.81
CA VAL A 85 -28.42 4.54 -1.48
C VAL A 85 -28.56 6.06 -1.44
N HIS A 86 -29.75 6.58 -1.72
CA HIS A 86 -30.02 8.02 -1.66
C HIS A 86 -29.85 8.56 -0.23
N GLN A 87 -30.35 7.84 0.77
CA GLN A 87 -30.16 8.19 2.19
C GLN A 87 -28.67 8.21 2.57
N MET A 88 -27.91 7.19 2.16
CA MET A 88 -26.47 7.09 2.42
C MET A 88 -25.68 8.20 1.73
N GLN A 89 -26.01 8.52 0.48
CA GLN A 89 -25.41 9.63 -0.26
C GLN A 89 -25.63 10.96 0.46
N LYS A 90 -26.85 11.22 0.94
CA LYS A 90 -27.17 12.44 1.71
C LYS A 90 -26.43 12.48 3.05
N LYS A 91 -26.38 11.36 3.78
CA LYS A 91 -25.69 11.26 5.09
C LYS A 91 -24.18 11.48 4.97
N THR A 92 -23.56 10.93 3.93
CA THR A 92 -22.10 10.86 3.81
C THR A 92 -21.50 11.93 2.89
N SER A 93 -22.33 12.59 2.07
CA SER A 93 -21.90 13.51 1.01
C SER A 93 -20.94 12.88 -0.02
N ILE A 94 -20.88 11.55 -0.09
CA ILE A 94 -20.13 10.81 -1.10
C ILE A 94 -21.07 10.44 -2.26
N PRO A 95 -20.70 10.66 -3.52
CA PRO A 95 -21.55 10.27 -4.65
C PRO A 95 -21.64 8.74 -4.81
N PHE A 96 -22.84 8.24 -5.04
CA PHE A 96 -23.10 6.84 -5.37
C PHE A 96 -23.49 6.72 -6.85
N LYS A 97 -23.06 5.62 -7.47
CA LYS A 97 -23.42 5.24 -8.83
C LYS A 97 -23.91 3.81 -8.83
N VAL A 98 -25.10 3.60 -9.37
CA VAL A 98 -25.70 2.28 -9.49
C VAL A 98 -25.56 1.79 -10.92
N VAL A 99 -25.20 0.52 -11.11
CA VAL A 99 -25.06 -0.10 -12.43
C VAL A 99 -25.89 -1.37 -12.55
N LYS A 100 -26.50 -1.55 -13.72
CA LYS A 100 -27.25 -2.75 -14.10
C LYS A 100 -26.28 -3.90 -14.33
N HIS A 101 -26.07 -4.71 -13.31
CA HIS A 101 -25.20 -5.89 -13.39
C HIS A 101 -25.68 -6.97 -12.42
N PRO A 102 -25.85 -8.23 -12.86
CA PRO A 102 -26.42 -9.29 -12.03
C PRO A 102 -25.47 -9.77 -10.92
N GLN A 103 -24.16 -9.70 -11.14
CA GLN A 103 -23.19 -10.06 -10.09
C GLN A 103 -23.22 -9.03 -8.95
N PRO A 104 -23.29 -9.45 -7.68
CA PRO A 104 -23.24 -8.56 -6.53
C PRO A 104 -21.82 -8.00 -6.35
N PHE A 105 -21.65 -6.69 -6.55
CA PHE A 105 -20.42 -5.99 -6.20
C PHE A 105 -20.72 -4.57 -5.74
N ALA A 106 -19.90 -4.10 -4.81
CA ALA A 106 -19.81 -2.71 -4.40
C ALA A 106 -18.33 -2.40 -4.22
N PHE A 107 -17.88 -1.21 -4.64
CA PHE A 107 -16.52 -0.77 -4.37
C PHE A 107 -16.36 0.75 -4.45
N ALA A 108 -15.49 1.29 -3.59
CA ALA A 108 -14.99 2.65 -3.69
C ALA A 108 -14.02 2.82 -4.88
N TYR A 109 -14.22 3.87 -5.68
CA TYR A 109 -13.35 4.22 -6.80
C TYR A 109 -13.08 5.72 -6.87
N GLY A 110 -12.08 6.13 -7.66
CA GLY A 110 -11.68 7.52 -7.83
C GLY A 110 -10.57 7.94 -6.88
N TRP A 111 -9.56 8.64 -7.41
CA TRP A 111 -8.34 8.97 -6.70
C TRP A 111 -8.46 10.24 -5.85
N PHE A 112 -8.91 11.34 -6.46
CA PHE A 112 -9.03 12.64 -5.79
C PHE A 112 -10.46 12.94 -5.32
N ARG A 113 -11.45 12.39 -6.02
CA ARG A 113 -12.86 12.48 -5.68
C ARG A 113 -13.41 11.07 -5.58
N PRO A 114 -13.30 10.43 -4.40
CA PRO A 114 -13.78 9.07 -4.21
C PRO A 114 -15.30 9.01 -4.32
N GLN A 115 -15.80 7.97 -4.98
CA GLN A 115 -17.19 7.68 -5.25
C GLN A 115 -17.43 6.18 -5.03
N ILE A 116 -18.69 5.79 -4.83
CA ILE A 116 -19.04 4.39 -4.61
C ILE A 116 -19.83 3.88 -5.80
N LEU A 117 -19.40 2.76 -6.38
CA LEU A 117 -20.13 2.04 -7.42
C LEU A 117 -20.81 0.82 -6.77
N VAL A 118 -22.10 0.62 -7.04
CA VAL A 118 -22.89 -0.52 -6.53
C VAL A 118 -23.65 -1.16 -7.68
N SER A 119 -23.68 -2.49 -7.76
CA SER A 119 -24.52 -3.19 -8.74
C SER A 119 -25.96 -3.38 -8.25
N GLU A 120 -26.91 -3.45 -9.17
CA GLU A 120 -28.29 -3.86 -8.85
C GLU A 120 -28.34 -5.26 -8.24
N GLY A 121 -27.52 -6.19 -8.73
CA GLY A 121 -27.41 -7.54 -8.14
C GLY A 121 -26.98 -7.53 -6.67
N MET A 122 -26.19 -6.54 -6.22
CA MET A 122 -25.87 -6.38 -4.79
C MET A 122 -27.10 -6.00 -3.97
N MET A 123 -27.99 -5.18 -4.53
CA MET A 123 -29.22 -4.75 -3.85
C MET A 123 -30.29 -5.84 -3.84
N GLU A 124 -30.31 -6.69 -4.86
CA GLU A 124 -31.19 -7.85 -4.93
C GLU A 124 -30.72 -8.98 -4.00
N ALA A 125 -29.41 -9.14 -3.83
CA ALA A 125 -28.82 -10.21 -3.02
C ALA A 125 -28.89 -9.97 -1.51
N LEU A 126 -28.90 -8.71 -1.07
CA LEU A 126 -28.76 -8.33 0.33
C LEU A 126 -30.03 -7.68 0.88
N HIS A 127 -30.36 -7.99 2.13
CA HIS A 127 -31.38 -7.25 2.87
C HIS A 127 -30.90 -5.84 3.23
N GLU A 128 -31.81 -4.95 3.62
CA GLU A 128 -31.49 -3.54 3.85
C GLU A 128 -30.38 -3.32 4.89
N GLU A 129 -30.39 -4.06 6.01
CA GLU A 129 -29.35 -3.97 7.05
C GLU A 129 -27.98 -4.47 6.56
N GLU A 130 -27.98 -5.55 5.78
CA GLU A 130 -26.78 -6.14 5.17
C GLU A 130 -26.17 -5.19 4.14
N LEU A 131 -27.01 -4.64 3.25
CA LEU A 131 -26.61 -3.66 2.26
C LEU A 131 -26.04 -2.41 2.95
N LYS A 132 -26.71 -1.90 3.99
CA LYS A 132 -26.23 -0.76 4.77
C LYS A 132 -24.84 -1.02 5.37
N ALA A 133 -24.59 -2.21 5.91
CA ALA A 133 -23.29 -2.58 6.45
C ALA A 133 -22.18 -2.58 5.37
N VAL A 134 -22.47 -3.13 4.18
CA VAL A 134 -21.54 -3.09 3.03
C VAL A 134 -21.32 -1.65 2.55
N LEU A 135 -22.35 -0.82 2.49
CA LEU A 135 -22.19 0.58 2.09
C LEU A 135 -21.39 1.40 3.11
N GLU A 136 -21.57 1.19 4.42
CA GLU A 136 -20.74 1.84 5.45
C GLU A 136 -19.27 1.37 5.36
N HIS A 137 -19.02 0.10 5.00
CA HIS A 137 -17.68 -0.41 4.70
C HIS A 137 -17.05 0.35 3.52
N GLU A 138 -17.76 0.50 2.39
CA GLU A 138 -17.26 1.24 1.22
C GLU A 138 -17.09 2.74 1.48
N VAL A 139 -17.98 3.33 2.29
CA VAL A 139 -17.88 4.72 2.76
C VAL A 139 -16.59 4.95 3.53
N TYR A 140 -16.18 3.99 4.36
CA TYR A 140 -14.90 4.07 5.05
C TYR A 140 -13.72 4.16 4.07
N HIS A 141 -13.72 3.34 3.01
CA HIS A 141 -12.68 3.40 1.97
C HIS A 141 -12.63 4.75 1.25
N CYS A 142 -13.79 5.35 0.97
CA CYS A 142 -13.86 6.68 0.39
C CYS A 142 -13.30 7.75 1.35
N LYS A 143 -13.70 7.73 2.64
CA LYS A 143 -13.21 8.68 3.65
C LYS A 143 -11.70 8.59 3.85
N GLN A 144 -11.17 7.37 3.87
CA GLN A 144 -9.73 7.12 4.03
C GLN A 144 -8.91 7.32 2.76
N ARG A 145 -9.57 7.59 1.62
CA ARG A 145 -8.94 7.72 0.29
C ARG A 145 -8.10 6.50 -0.08
N ASP A 146 -8.60 5.33 0.26
CA ASP A 146 -7.91 4.08 0.04
C ASP A 146 -7.57 3.80 -1.44
N PRO A 147 -8.43 4.13 -2.44
CA PRO A 147 -8.06 3.95 -3.85
C PRO A 147 -6.75 4.66 -4.24
N LEU A 148 -6.48 5.84 -3.68
CA LEU A 148 -5.25 6.60 -3.92
C LEU A 148 -4.05 5.96 -3.22
N LYS A 149 -4.21 5.57 -1.95
CA LYS A 149 -3.15 4.93 -1.17
C LYS A 149 -2.75 3.57 -1.74
N ILE A 150 -3.72 2.76 -2.16
CA ILE A 150 -3.50 1.47 -2.84
C ILE A 150 -2.78 1.67 -4.16
N TRP A 151 -3.18 2.67 -4.96
CA TRP A 151 -2.47 3.00 -6.20
C TRP A 151 -1.00 3.33 -5.93
N PHE A 152 -0.74 4.20 -4.95
CA PHE A 152 0.63 4.57 -4.58
C PHE A 152 1.43 3.38 -4.08
N ALA A 153 0.88 2.58 -3.15
CA ALA A 153 1.54 1.41 -2.60
C ALA A 153 1.89 0.36 -3.66
N LYS A 154 0.96 0.09 -4.61
CA LYS A 154 1.19 -0.84 -5.73
C LYS A 154 2.23 -0.32 -6.72
N SER A 155 2.19 0.97 -7.05
CA SER A 155 3.17 1.59 -7.92
C SER A 155 4.56 1.63 -7.28
N ALA A 156 4.65 2.00 -6.00
CA ALA A 156 5.88 2.04 -5.23
C ALA A 156 6.49 0.64 -5.09
N SER A 157 5.68 -0.37 -4.74
CA SER A 157 6.14 -1.76 -4.65
C SER A 157 6.71 -2.30 -5.96
N ALA A 158 6.25 -1.77 -7.10
CA ALA A 158 6.75 -2.17 -8.41
C ALA A 158 8.02 -1.41 -8.81
N GLY A 159 8.06 -0.08 -8.61
CA GLY A 159 9.23 0.74 -8.95
C GLY A 159 10.42 0.47 -8.03
N PHE A 160 10.17 0.29 -6.75
CA PHE A 160 11.17 0.12 -5.70
C PHE A 160 11.27 -1.34 -5.24
N PHE A 161 11.27 -2.27 -6.19
CA PHE A 161 11.20 -3.72 -5.93
C PHE A 161 12.38 -4.26 -5.10
N TYR A 162 13.52 -3.57 -5.08
CA TYR A 162 14.71 -3.89 -4.31
C TYR A 162 14.61 -3.48 -2.83
N PHE A 163 13.57 -2.74 -2.43
CA PHE A 163 13.24 -2.51 -1.03
C PHE A 163 12.13 -3.49 -0.59
N PRO A 164 12.48 -4.66 -0.05
CA PRO A 164 11.49 -5.68 0.34
C PRO A 164 10.48 -5.16 1.36
N LEU A 165 10.89 -4.22 2.21
CA LEU A 165 10.03 -3.57 3.19
C LEU A 165 8.81 -2.89 2.56
N ILE A 166 8.93 -2.28 1.38
CA ILE A 166 7.80 -1.62 0.69
C ILE A 166 6.73 -2.64 0.30
N ARG A 167 7.15 -3.81 -0.21
CA ARG A 167 6.21 -4.89 -0.57
C ARG A 167 5.53 -5.48 0.66
N THR A 168 6.27 -5.64 1.76
CA THR A 168 5.72 -6.14 3.02
C THR A 168 4.74 -5.15 3.63
N TRP A 169 5.07 -3.86 3.64
CA TRP A 169 4.15 -2.80 4.07
C TRP A 169 2.91 -2.71 3.19
N SER A 170 3.04 -2.84 1.87
CA SER A 170 1.87 -2.84 0.98
C SER A 170 0.91 -3.98 1.31
N LYS A 171 1.40 -5.18 1.62
CA LYS A 171 0.56 -6.32 2.03
C LYS A 171 -0.08 -6.12 3.40
N GLN A 172 0.68 -5.61 4.36
CA GLN A 172 0.16 -5.29 5.70
C GLN A 172 -0.93 -4.22 5.62
N TYR A 173 -0.68 -3.18 4.82
CA TYR A 173 -1.65 -2.13 4.57
C TYR A 173 -2.96 -2.65 3.99
N ASP A 174 -2.89 -3.55 3.00
CA ASP A 174 -4.10 -4.15 2.40
C ASP A 174 -4.96 -4.85 3.47
N LEU A 175 -4.36 -5.63 4.37
CA LEU A 175 -5.10 -6.30 5.46
C LEU A 175 -5.63 -5.32 6.52
N GLU A 176 -4.79 -4.41 7.01
CA GLU A 176 -5.16 -3.46 8.05
C GLU A 176 -6.30 -2.54 7.60
N LYS A 177 -6.29 -2.15 6.33
CA LYS A 177 -7.35 -1.38 5.68
C LYS A 177 -8.69 -2.11 5.72
N GLU A 178 -8.74 -3.37 5.31
CA GLU A 178 -9.96 -4.19 5.34
C GLU A 178 -10.48 -4.35 6.77
N LEU A 179 -9.61 -4.70 7.71
CA LEU A 179 -9.99 -4.84 9.13
C LEU A 179 -10.49 -3.54 9.74
N ALA A 180 -9.95 -2.38 9.34
CA ALA A 180 -10.40 -1.09 9.83
C ALA A 180 -11.77 -0.70 9.24
N ALA A 181 -12.00 -0.98 7.96
CA ALA A 181 -13.30 -0.79 7.31
C ALA A 181 -14.38 -1.70 7.93
N ASP A 182 -14.02 -2.94 8.22
CA ASP A 182 -14.88 -3.88 8.94
C ASP A 182 -15.26 -3.40 10.32
N ARG A 183 -14.28 -2.96 11.13
CA ARG A 183 -14.57 -2.38 12.45
C ARG A 183 -15.47 -1.15 12.35
N HIS A 184 -15.30 -0.32 11.32
CA HIS A 184 -16.16 0.82 11.09
C HIS A 184 -17.61 0.39 10.82
N ALA A 185 -17.81 -0.53 9.87
CA ALA A 185 -19.12 -1.05 9.52
C ALA A 185 -19.80 -1.76 10.71
N ILE A 186 -19.05 -2.57 11.47
CA ILE A 186 -19.53 -3.20 12.71
C ILE A 186 -19.97 -2.15 13.74
N GLY A 187 -19.22 -1.05 13.88
CA GLY A 187 -19.59 0.04 14.77
C GLY A 187 -20.86 0.79 14.35
N GLN A 188 -21.22 0.78 13.06
CA GLN A 188 -22.41 1.46 12.54
C GLN A 188 -23.65 0.55 12.42
N CYS A 189 -23.47 -0.73 12.14
CA CYS A 189 -24.55 -1.66 11.78
C CYS A 189 -24.56 -2.95 12.60
N GLY A 190 -23.52 -3.20 13.42
CA GLY A 190 -23.35 -4.45 14.15
C GLY A 190 -22.64 -5.54 13.33
N LEU A 191 -22.21 -6.60 14.02
CA LEU A 191 -21.45 -7.70 13.44
C LEU A 191 -22.30 -8.59 12.52
N LYS A 192 -23.53 -8.91 12.93
CA LYS A 192 -24.38 -9.88 12.23
C LYS A 192 -24.70 -9.45 10.78
N PRO A 193 -25.13 -8.20 10.51
CA PRO A 193 -25.44 -7.80 9.14
C PRO A 193 -24.23 -7.81 8.22
N LEU A 194 -23.05 -7.38 8.71
CA LEU A 194 -21.83 -7.43 7.93
C LEU A 194 -21.42 -8.87 7.62
N ALA A 195 -21.35 -9.73 8.65
CA ALA A 195 -20.94 -11.13 8.47
C ALA A 195 -21.88 -11.89 7.51
N SER A 196 -23.19 -11.67 7.63
CA SER A 196 -24.17 -12.29 6.73
C SER A 196 -24.03 -11.77 5.29
N ALA A 197 -23.82 -10.47 5.11
CA ALA A 197 -23.58 -9.88 3.80
C ALA A 197 -22.32 -10.46 3.12
N LEU A 198 -21.20 -10.56 3.86
CA LEU A 198 -19.95 -11.14 3.36
C LEU A 198 -20.15 -12.59 2.90
N LEU A 199 -20.89 -13.39 3.66
CA LEU A 199 -21.17 -14.78 3.32
C LEU A 199 -22.00 -14.89 2.03
N LYS A 200 -23.09 -14.12 1.92
CA LYS A 200 -23.94 -14.11 0.71
C LYS A 200 -23.19 -13.68 -0.54
N ILE A 201 -22.33 -12.66 -0.43
CA ILE A 201 -21.51 -12.19 -1.56
C ILE A 201 -20.56 -13.29 -2.01
N LEU A 202 -19.93 -14.03 -1.09
CA LEU A 202 -19.05 -15.14 -1.43
C LEU A 202 -19.77 -16.28 -2.14
N GLU A 203 -20.93 -16.70 -1.64
CA GLU A 203 -21.71 -17.79 -2.23
C GLU A 203 -22.11 -17.48 -3.68
N GLN A 204 -22.34 -16.21 -3.99
CA GLN A 204 -22.73 -15.75 -5.32
C GLN A 204 -21.55 -15.38 -6.23
N SER A 205 -20.33 -15.27 -5.70
CA SER A 205 -19.13 -14.98 -6.49
C SER A 205 -18.40 -16.27 -6.87
N SER A 206 -18.82 -16.88 -7.98
CA SER A 206 -18.12 -18.03 -8.58
C SER A 206 -16.62 -17.76 -8.81
N PRO A 207 -15.73 -18.79 -8.79
CA PRO A 207 -14.26 -18.63 -8.70
C PRO A 207 -13.55 -17.93 -9.88
N VAL A 208 -14.28 -17.41 -10.88
CA VAL A 208 -13.73 -17.07 -12.21
C VAL A 208 -13.70 -15.57 -12.51
N SER A 209 -14.09 -14.69 -11.58
CA SER A 209 -14.06 -13.24 -11.84
C SER A 209 -13.14 -12.51 -10.87
N SER A 210 -11.83 -12.55 -11.16
CA SER A 210 -10.83 -11.65 -10.57
C SER A 210 -11.03 -10.22 -11.06
N ILE A 211 -12.11 -9.60 -10.58
CA ILE A 211 -12.33 -8.16 -10.66
C ILE A 211 -11.26 -7.51 -9.79
N HIS A 212 -10.36 -6.73 -10.37
CA HIS A 212 -9.34 -5.95 -9.64
C HIS A 212 -9.90 -4.85 -8.71
N GLY A 213 -11.15 -4.99 -8.26
CA GLY A 213 -11.85 -4.20 -7.25
C GLY A 213 -12.56 -5.07 -6.20
N SER A 214 -12.61 -6.41 -6.37
CA SER A 214 -13.09 -7.36 -5.36
C SER A 214 -11.96 -7.90 -4.47
N ALA A 215 -10.81 -7.22 -4.44
CA ALA A 215 -9.65 -7.65 -3.65
C ALA A 215 -9.97 -7.78 -2.15
N GLY A 216 -10.98 -7.05 -1.65
CA GLY A 216 -11.48 -7.21 -0.29
C GLY A 216 -12.22 -8.54 -0.03
N PHE A 217 -12.78 -9.17 -1.06
CA PHE A 217 -13.63 -10.38 -0.95
C PHE A 217 -12.96 -11.66 -1.44
N SER A 218 -11.64 -11.65 -1.70
CA SER A 218 -10.93 -12.88 -2.05
C SER A 218 -10.93 -13.85 -0.86
N SER A 219 -11.31 -15.11 -1.14
CA SER A 219 -11.36 -16.20 -0.14
C SER A 219 -10.09 -16.33 0.70
N ALA A 220 -8.93 -16.00 0.13
CA ALA A 220 -7.63 -16.07 0.81
C ALA A 220 -7.49 -15.13 2.03
N TRP A 221 -8.32 -14.07 2.12
CA TRP A 221 -8.27 -13.10 3.22
C TRP A 221 -9.46 -13.20 4.16
N MET A 222 -10.46 -14.02 3.85
CA MET A 222 -11.68 -14.08 4.65
C MET A 222 -11.44 -14.71 6.03
N ASP A 223 -10.67 -15.80 6.11
CA ASP A 223 -10.34 -16.43 7.40
C ASP A 223 -9.70 -15.42 8.37
N VAL A 224 -8.82 -14.56 7.85
CA VAL A 224 -8.15 -13.50 8.63
C VAL A 224 -9.11 -12.40 9.05
N ARG A 225 -10.10 -12.05 8.22
CA ARG A 225 -11.16 -11.07 8.56
C ARG A 225 -12.11 -11.63 9.61
N ILE A 226 -12.52 -12.90 9.48
CA ILE A 226 -13.34 -13.62 10.47
C ILE A 226 -12.61 -13.71 11.81
N ASP A 227 -11.33 -14.12 11.81
CA ASP A 227 -10.49 -14.10 13.01
C ASP A 227 -10.31 -12.68 13.56
N GLY A 228 -10.24 -11.68 12.69
CA GLY A 228 -10.18 -10.26 13.05
C GLY A 228 -11.45 -9.73 13.73
N PHE A 229 -12.61 -10.35 13.51
CA PHE A 229 -13.83 -10.08 14.28
C PHE A 229 -13.71 -10.65 15.71
N MET A 230 -13.05 -11.80 15.86
CA MET A 230 -13.00 -12.58 17.11
C MET A 230 -11.80 -12.23 18.01
N LYS A 231 -10.71 -11.71 17.45
CA LYS A 231 -9.46 -11.39 18.18
C LYS A 231 -9.01 -9.95 17.95
N LYS A 232 -8.25 -9.40 18.91
CA LYS A 232 -7.45 -8.18 18.71
C LYS A 232 -6.47 -8.43 17.55
N THR A 233 -6.73 -7.78 16.42
CA THR A 233 -5.90 -7.64 15.20
C THR A 233 -4.73 -8.63 15.05
N PRO A 234 -4.76 -9.55 14.07
CA PRO A 234 -3.57 -10.31 13.73
C PRO A 234 -2.51 -9.35 13.19
N VAL A 235 -1.53 -9.00 14.02
CA VAL A 235 -0.32 -8.33 13.55
C VAL A 235 0.47 -9.39 12.79
N MET A 236 0.42 -9.34 11.46
CA MET A 236 1.25 -10.22 10.63
C MET A 236 2.71 -9.93 11.02
N LYS A 237 3.37 -10.91 11.68
CA LYS A 237 4.70 -10.74 12.29
C LYS A 237 5.64 -10.11 11.27
N GLN A 238 6.00 -8.85 11.52
CA GLN A 238 6.86 -8.10 10.63
C GLN A 238 8.21 -8.82 10.56
N GLN A 239 8.58 -9.25 9.36
CA GLN A 239 9.72 -10.14 9.22
C GLN A 239 10.99 -9.31 9.40
N LYS A 240 11.71 -9.50 10.52
CA LYS A 240 12.98 -8.78 10.82
C LYS A 240 13.95 -8.80 9.64
N ARG A 241 13.91 -9.87 8.84
CA ARG A 241 14.65 -10.01 7.57
C ARG A 241 14.45 -8.82 6.63
N ASP A 242 13.22 -8.38 6.41
CA ASP A 242 12.93 -7.35 5.40
C ASP A 242 13.47 -5.98 5.86
N TYR A 243 13.52 -5.72 7.16
CA TYR A 243 14.20 -4.55 7.73
C TYR A 243 15.71 -4.61 7.51
N TYR A 244 16.36 -5.74 7.81
CA TYR A 244 17.81 -5.88 7.59
C TYR A 244 18.18 -5.80 6.12
N LEU A 245 17.38 -6.36 5.22
CA LEU A 245 17.60 -6.25 3.77
C LEU A 245 17.42 -4.81 3.28
N THR A 246 16.39 -4.10 3.74
CA THR A 246 16.22 -2.68 3.41
C THR A 246 17.35 -1.83 3.98
N LEU A 247 17.82 -2.10 5.21
CA LEU A 247 18.97 -1.43 5.79
C LEU A 247 20.25 -1.68 4.98
N LEU A 248 20.51 -2.94 4.59
CA LEU A 248 21.63 -3.31 3.73
C LEU A 248 21.61 -2.51 2.41
N VAL A 249 20.44 -2.42 1.76
CA VAL A 249 20.28 -1.65 0.52
C VAL A 249 20.52 -0.16 0.77
N LEU A 250 19.99 0.43 1.85
CA LEU A 250 20.24 1.83 2.19
C LEU A 250 21.72 2.10 2.46
N VAL A 251 22.41 1.19 3.14
CA VAL A 251 23.85 1.28 3.41
C VAL A 251 24.64 1.23 2.10
N ILE A 252 24.32 0.30 1.19
CA ILE A 252 24.96 0.23 -0.14
C ILE A 252 24.73 1.53 -0.94
N LEU A 253 23.51 2.09 -0.88
CA LEU A 253 23.14 3.32 -1.59
C LEU A 253 23.74 4.60 -0.96
N THR A 254 24.08 4.60 0.33
CA THR A 254 24.59 5.79 1.06
C THR A 254 26.10 5.81 1.23
N ILE A 255 26.76 4.65 1.34
CA ILE A 255 28.23 4.55 1.38
C ILE A 255 28.83 4.98 0.03
N CYS A 256 28.12 4.76 -1.08
CA CYS A 256 28.57 5.17 -2.42
C CYS A 256 28.75 6.70 -2.58
N PRO A 257 27.75 7.55 -2.25
CA PRO A 257 27.86 9.00 -2.46
C PRO A 257 28.54 9.80 -1.32
N VAL A 258 28.51 9.35 -0.06
CA VAL A 258 29.13 10.12 1.05
C VAL A 258 30.66 10.17 0.93
N TYR A 259 31.27 9.18 0.28
CA TYR A 259 32.70 9.15 -0.01
C TYR A 259 33.15 10.16 -1.09
N ASP A 260 32.23 10.66 -1.92
CA ASP A 260 32.54 11.65 -2.96
C ASP A 260 32.52 13.10 -2.44
N PHE A 261 31.90 13.36 -1.27
CA PHE A 261 31.72 14.72 -0.73
C PHE A 261 32.77 15.10 0.33
N ILE A 262 33.61 14.16 0.77
CA ILE A 262 34.62 14.36 1.84
C ILE A 262 36.05 14.58 1.26
N LYS A 263 36.21 14.60 -0.06
CA LYS A 263 37.41 15.11 -0.77
C LYS A 263 37.09 16.43 -1.45
#